data_AF-A0A2M8DDM5-F1
#
_entry.id   AF-A0A2M8DDM5-F1
#
_cell.length_a   1.000
_cell.length_b   1.000
_cell.length_c   1.000
_cell.angle_alpha   90.00
_cell.angle_beta   90.00
_cell.angle_gamma   90.00
#
_symmetry.space_group_name_H-M   'P 1'
#
loop_
_entity.id
_entity.type
_entity.pdbx_description
1 polymer ?
#
loop_
_entity_poly.entity_id
_entity_poly.type
_entity_poly.pdbx_seq_one_letter_code
_entity_poly.pdbx_strand_id
1 'polypeptide(L)'
;PRTTSSSSSSSRQSSSSSSTVSSSSSSRQSSSSSAARSSSSSSRQSSSSSVSTPSPSNTPLAEVQVALKLRFQGIMVMPQNTTSQRVKVSLVKEGDEQDNSSFYWAEMLPGYDGTYKGTIGVDSIDYNAKYYIYVKGPKHLQKKFCDSFPQSNAQGFYSCGKAKITLHNGQNDFDFSNIKLLAGDLPEQGSVQNEMIDVYDLGIMRQYVPPICDVEGKKQDCTEAEIATYKQPALIVCDINMDNKIDQQDWSLILASMAVKYDEK
;
A
#
# COMPACT_ATOMS: atom_id res chain seq x y z
N PRO A 1 -13.61 15.59 59.00
CA PRO A 1 -13.10 16.97 59.24
C PRO A 1 -13.08 17.76 57.92
N ARG A 2 -13.28 19.10 57.93
CA ARG A 2 -13.51 19.91 56.71
C ARG A 2 -12.85 21.30 56.80
N THR A 3 -11.90 21.57 55.90
CA THR A 3 -11.12 22.81 55.67
C THR A 3 -10.52 22.74 54.23
N THR A 4 -10.25 23.75 53.39
CA THR A 4 -10.33 25.24 53.37
C THR A 4 -9.35 26.00 54.29
N SER A 5 -8.60 27.03 53.88
CA SER A 5 -8.49 27.80 52.61
C SER A 5 -7.32 28.82 52.72
N SER A 6 -6.68 29.40 51.68
CA SER A 6 -6.67 29.19 50.21
C SER A 6 -5.59 30.08 49.54
N SER A 7 -5.49 30.02 48.20
CA SER A 7 -5.19 31.14 47.26
C SER A 7 -3.90 31.99 47.39
N SER A 8 -3.05 31.95 46.35
CA SER A 8 -2.60 33.11 45.53
C SER A 8 -1.64 32.61 44.43
N SER A 9 -1.69 32.92 43.12
CA SER A 9 -2.07 34.11 42.31
C SER A 9 -0.95 35.15 42.17
N SER A 10 -0.36 35.24 40.97
CA SER A 10 0.47 36.37 40.51
C SER A 10 0.50 36.42 38.98
N SER A 11 0.33 37.62 38.42
CA SER A 11 0.07 37.85 36.99
C SER A 11 1.20 38.64 36.33
N ARG A 12 1.41 38.44 35.02
CA ARG A 12 2.05 39.46 34.16
C ARG A 12 1.37 39.53 32.79
N GLN A 13 1.01 40.74 32.39
CA GLN A 13 0.59 41.12 31.04
C GLN A 13 1.62 42.07 30.45
N SER A 14 1.88 41.93 29.14
CA SER A 14 2.34 42.98 28.22
C SER A 14 2.36 42.35 26.81
N SER A 15 1.62 42.78 25.78
CA SER A 15 1.53 44.12 25.15
C SER A 15 2.88 44.63 24.62
N SER A 16 3.02 45.18 23.40
CA SER A 16 2.16 45.20 22.20
C SER A 16 2.88 46.01 21.12
N SER A 17 2.90 45.58 19.85
CA SER A 17 3.26 46.45 18.73
C SER A 17 2.76 45.90 17.39
N SER A 18 2.50 46.81 16.46
CA SER A 18 1.95 46.55 15.13
C SER A 18 2.59 47.47 14.10
N SER A 19 2.72 47.01 12.86
CA SER A 19 3.12 47.86 11.73
C SER A 19 2.56 47.35 10.41
N THR A 20 1.93 48.27 9.69
CA THR A 20 1.37 48.12 8.34
C THR A 20 2.44 48.08 7.25
N VAL A 21 2.14 47.39 6.15
CA VAL A 21 2.51 47.86 4.80
C VAL A 21 1.40 47.49 3.81
N SER A 22 1.29 48.25 2.73
CA SER A 22 0.04 48.37 1.95
C SER A 22 0.19 47.92 0.49
N SER A 23 -0.91 47.37 -0.03
CA SER A 23 -1.43 47.56 -1.40
C SER A 23 -0.46 47.73 -2.59
N SER A 24 -0.63 46.89 -3.60
CA SER A 24 -0.62 47.36 -5.00
C SER A 24 -1.67 46.64 -5.83
N SER A 25 -2.51 47.41 -6.53
CA SER A 25 -3.56 46.94 -7.43
C SER A 25 -3.16 47.19 -8.88
N SER A 26 -3.59 46.35 -9.82
CA SER A 26 -3.51 46.63 -11.25
C SER A 26 -4.53 45.83 -12.05
N SER A 27 -5.51 46.54 -12.61
CA SER A 27 -6.59 46.00 -13.44
C SER A 27 -6.53 46.58 -14.86
N ARG A 28 -6.58 45.72 -15.88
CA ARG A 28 -6.79 46.00 -17.33
C ARG A 28 -7.26 44.67 -17.94
N GLN A 29 -8.47 44.44 -18.49
CA GLN A 29 -9.50 45.24 -19.17
C GLN A 29 -9.37 45.29 -20.71
N SER A 30 -10.40 44.72 -21.37
CA SER A 30 -10.93 44.96 -22.74
C SER A 30 -10.04 44.82 -24.01
N SER A 31 -10.17 43.65 -24.64
CA SER A 31 -10.66 43.42 -26.03
C SER A 31 -10.70 44.55 -27.08
N SER A 32 -9.96 44.38 -28.19
CA SER A 32 -10.21 44.85 -29.58
C SER A 32 -9.08 44.32 -30.49
N SER A 33 -9.17 44.19 -31.83
CA SER A 33 -10.29 44.21 -32.79
C SER A 33 -9.88 43.54 -34.12
N SER A 34 -10.87 43.29 -35.00
CA SER A 34 -10.81 42.58 -36.29
C SER A 34 -9.79 43.07 -37.34
N ALA A 35 -9.32 42.14 -38.19
CA ALA A 35 -8.89 42.40 -39.57
C ALA A 35 -9.14 41.15 -40.45
N ALA A 36 -9.57 41.34 -41.71
CA ALA A 36 -9.99 40.24 -42.60
C ALA A 36 -8.90 39.82 -43.60
N ARG A 37 -8.98 38.60 -44.15
CA ARG A 37 -8.24 38.24 -45.37
C ARG A 37 -8.87 37.14 -46.24
N SER A 38 -9.25 37.58 -47.44
CA SER A 38 -9.28 36.90 -48.75
C SER A 38 -9.43 35.37 -48.86
N SER A 39 -10.47 34.97 -49.59
CA SER A 39 -10.60 33.66 -50.23
C SER A 39 -9.82 33.55 -51.54
N SER A 40 -9.03 32.49 -51.74
CA SER A 40 -8.76 31.91 -53.06
C SER A 40 -8.28 30.45 -52.92
N SER A 41 -8.47 29.66 -53.98
CA SER A 41 -8.22 28.21 -54.00
C SER A 41 -6.81 27.84 -54.47
N SER A 42 -6.24 26.78 -53.90
CA SER A 42 -5.21 25.95 -54.54
C SER A 42 -5.12 24.59 -53.86
N SER A 43 -5.26 23.52 -54.65
CA SER A 43 -5.23 22.14 -54.17
C SER A 43 -3.81 21.59 -54.09
N ARG A 44 -3.42 21.05 -52.93
CA ARG A 44 -2.23 20.18 -52.80
C ARG A 44 -2.47 19.01 -51.84
N GLN A 45 -2.67 17.85 -52.46
CA GLN A 45 -1.91 16.62 -52.23
C GLN A 45 -1.72 16.18 -50.75
N SER A 46 -2.53 15.19 -50.35
CA SER A 46 -2.43 14.50 -49.06
C SER A 46 -1.12 13.75 -48.89
N SER A 47 -0.20 14.26 -48.07
CA SER A 47 0.96 13.53 -47.57
C SER A 47 0.54 12.51 -46.50
N SER A 48 0.78 11.23 -46.74
CA SER A 48 0.54 10.17 -45.75
C SER A 48 1.54 10.26 -44.61
N SER A 49 1.13 10.83 -43.47
CA SER A 49 1.91 10.81 -42.23
C SER A 49 2.04 9.38 -41.73
N SER A 50 3.18 8.73 -42.00
CA SER A 50 3.49 7.41 -41.46
C SER A 50 3.62 7.49 -39.94
N VAL A 51 2.63 6.95 -39.23
CA VAL A 51 2.71 6.77 -37.77
C VAL A 51 3.90 5.87 -37.48
N SER A 52 4.93 6.42 -36.82
CA SER A 52 6.08 5.65 -36.37
C SER A 52 5.66 4.75 -35.22
N THR A 53 5.35 3.49 -35.52
CA THR A 53 5.07 2.46 -34.52
C THR A 53 6.20 2.44 -33.48
N PRO A 54 5.92 2.51 -32.17
CA PRO A 54 6.97 2.38 -31.16
C PRO A 54 7.62 0.99 -31.31
N SER A 55 8.93 0.97 -31.53
CA SER A 55 9.70 -0.27 -31.51
C SER A 55 9.53 -0.94 -30.14
N PRO A 56 9.37 -2.27 -30.07
CA PRO A 56 9.41 -2.96 -28.78
C PRO A 56 10.72 -2.63 -28.06
N SER A 57 10.61 -2.30 -26.77
CA SER A 57 11.77 -2.14 -25.91
C SER A 57 12.34 -3.53 -25.65
N ASN A 58 13.45 -3.87 -26.31
CA ASN A 58 14.21 -5.09 -26.07
C ASN A 58 14.98 -5.01 -24.74
N THR A 59 14.27 -4.76 -23.64
CA THR A 59 14.72 -5.10 -22.30
C THR A 59 14.85 -6.63 -22.27
N PRO A 60 16.03 -7.22 -21.97
CA PRO A 60 16.14 -8.64 -21.79
C PRO A 60 15.18 -9.10 -20.70
N LEU A 61 14.39 -10.14 -20.95
CA LEU A 61 13.70 -10.82 -19.86
C LEU A 61 14.77 -11.51 -19.00
N ALA A 62 14.61 -11.43 -17.68
CA ALA A 62 15.46 -12.16 -16.74
C ALA A 62 15.42 -13.67 -17.05
N GLU A 63 16.55 -14.34 -16.84
CA GLU A 63 16.69 -15.77 -17.17
C GLU A 63 15.73 -16.64 -16.34
N VAL A 64 15.47 -16.22 -15.10
CA VAL A 64 14.50 -16.86 -14.21
C VAL A 64 13.36 -15.88 -13.92
N GLN A 65 12.14 -16.32 -14.18
CA GLN A 65 10.92 -15.60 -13.82
C GLN A 65 10.22 -16.35 -12.70
N VAL A 66 9.89 -15.64 -11.61
CA VAL A 66 9.18 -16.19 -10.45
C VAL A 66 7.78 -15.60 -10.44
N ALA A 67 6.80 -16.42 -10.83
CA ALA A 67 5.39 -16.06 -10.92
C ALA A 67 4.68 -16.48 -9.62
N LEU A 68 4.14 -15.51 -8.90
CA LEU A 68 3.48 -15.71 -7.60
C LEU A 68 1.97 -15.55 -7.73
N LYS A 69 1.22 -16.44 -7.08
CA LYS A 69 -0.21 -16.29 -6.79
C LYS A 69 -0.43 -16.28 -5.27
N LEU A 70 -0.91 -15.15 -4.75
CA LEU A 70 -1.07 -14.87 -3.31
C LEU A 70 -2.54 -14.75 -2.91
N ARG A 71 -2.77 -14.77 -1.58
CA ARG A 71 -4.06 -14.49 -0.92
C ARG A 71 -3.80 -13.53 0.24
N PHE A 72 -4.43 -12.37 0.24
CA PHE A 72 -4.43 -11.48 1.40
C PHE A 72 -5.61 -11.82 2.32
N GLN A 73 -5.45 -11.63 3.62
CA GLN A 73 -6.52 -11.84 4.58
C GLN A 73 -7.63 -10.79 4.38
N GLY A 74 -8.90 -11.21 4.44
CA GLY A 74 -10.06 -10.34 4.22
C GLY A 74 -10.49 -10.20 2.76
N ILE A 75 -9.57 -10.31 1.80
CA ILE A 75 -9.88 -10.17 0.37
C ILE A 75 -10.36 -11.50 -0.22
N MET A 76 -11.69 -11.65 -0.31
CA MET A 76 -12.37 -12.90 -0.69
C MET A 76 -12.92 -12.92 -2.13
N VAL A 77 -12.94 -11.76 -2.79
CA VAL A 77 -13.40 -11.52 -4.18
C VAL A 77 -12.56 -10.39 -4.76
N MET A 78 -12.80 -9.98 -6.01
CA MET A 78 -12.21 -8.76 -6.56
C MET A 78 -12.46 -7.56 -5.63
N PRO A 79 -11.42 -6.81 -5.21
CA PRO A 79 -11.58 -5.61 -4.38
C PRO A 79 -12.30 -4.49 -5.14
N GLN A 80 -12.93 -3.55 -4.43
CA GLN A 80 -13.44 -2.34 -5.08
C GLN A 80 -12.30 -1.44 -5.54
N ASN A 81 -11.21 -1.39 -4.77
CA ASN A 81 -9.97 -0.77 -5.18
C ASN A 81 -9.09 -1.78 -5.95
N THR A 82 -9.12 -1.72 -7.28
CA THR A 82 -8.41 -2.65 -8.17
C THR A 82 -6.92 -2.36 -8.35
N THR A 83 -6.34 -1.45 -7.55
CA THR A 83 -4.91 -1.06 -7.62
C THR A 83 -3.98 -2.23 -7.29
N SER A 84 -2.83 -2.30 -7.97
CA SER A 84 -1.80 -3.30 -7.69
C SER A 84 -1.31 -3.19 -6.24
N GLN A 85 -0.98 -4.34 -5.65
CA GLN A 85 -0.33 -4.41 -4.35
C GLN A 85 1.16 -4.64 -4.59
N ARG A 86 1.97 -3.65 -4.24
CA ARG A 86 3.43 -3.75 -4.32
C ARG A 86 3.96 -4.58 -3.16
N VAL A 87 4.54 -5.73 -3.46
CA VAL A 87 4.94 -6.76 -2.48
C VAL A 87 6.45 -6.96 -2.52
N LYS A 88 7.10 -6.95 -1.35
CA LYS A 88 8.51 -7.35 -1.21
C LYS A 88 8.57 -8.89 -1.27
N VAL A 89 9.49 -9.40 -2.09
CA VAL A 89 9.78 -10.83 -2.24
C VAL A 89 11.27 -11.06 -2.05
N SER A 90 11.68 -11.80 -1.02
CA SER A 90 13.06 -12.27 -0.87
C SER A 90 13.16 -13.76 -1.24
N LEU A 91 14.22 -14.15 -1.95
CA LEU A 91 14.57 -15.55 -2.17
C LEU A 91 15.84 -15.85 -1.36
N VAL A 92 15.74 -16.77 -0.41
CA VAL A 92 16.80 -17.07 0.56
C VAL A 92 17.16 -18.55 0.45
N LYS A 93 18.44 -18.88 0.33
CA LYS A 93 18.92 -20.25 0.12
C LYS A 93 18.97 -21.06 1.43
N GLU A 94 18.77 -22.38 1.35
CA GLU A 94 18.87 -23.29 2.50
C GLU A 94 20.30 -23.25 3.09
N GLY A 95 20.42 -22.83 4.36
CA GLY A 95 21.70 -22.58 5.04
C GLY A 95 22.18 -21.12 5.05
N ASP A 96 21.55 -20.23 4.25
CA ASP A 96 21.87 -18.81 4.16
C ASP A 96 20.81 -17.93 4.87
N GLU A 97 20.05 -18.49 5.85
CA GLU A 97 18.88 -17.83 6.46
C GLU A 97 19.16 -16.51 7.19
N GLN A 98 20.43 -16.18 7.47
CA GLN A 98 20.81 -14.87 8.02
C GLN A 98 20.91 -13.75 6.97
N ASP A 99 21.06 -14.04 5.66
CA ASP A 99 21.20 -13.02 4.61
C ASP A 99 19.89 -12.80 3.84
N ASN A 100 18.88 -12.31 4.55
CA ASN A 100 17.61 -11.85 3.96
C ASN A 100 17.69 -10.35 3.53
N SER A 101 18.86 -9.89 3.09
CA SER A 101 19.11 -8.50 2.70
C SER A 101 18.60 -8.17 1.29
N SER A 102 18.67 -9.14 0.38
CA SER A 102 18.33 -8.97 -1.04
C SER A 102 16.87 -9.33 -1.31
N PHE A 103 16.17 -8.47 -2.05
CA PHE A 103 14.75 -8.63 -2.35
C PHE A 103 14.34 -7.95 -3.66
N TYR A 104 13.21 -8.39 -4.19
CA TYR A 104 12.57 -7.91 -5.40
C TYR A 104 11.22 -7.28 -5.06
N TRP A 105 10.74 -6.38 -5.92
CA TRP A 105 9.38 -5.84 -5.83
C TRP A 105 8.49 -6.49 -6.88
N ALA A 106 7.43 -7.17 -6.44
CA ALA A 106 6.38 -7.68 -7.29
C ALA A 106 5.20 -6.69 -7.32
N GLU A 107 4.77 -6.25 -8.51
CA GLU A 107 3.48 -5.59 -8.68
C GLU A 107 2.40 -6.66 -8.83
N MET A 108 1.58 -6.83 -7.78
CA MET A 108 0.60 -7.91 -7.71
C MET A 108 -0.79 -7.38 -8.14
N LEU A 109 -1.34 -7.91 -9.22
CA LEU A 109 -2.64 -7.53 -9.77
C LEU A 109 -3.77 -8.39 -9.17
N PRO A 110 -4.94 -7.81 -8.79
CA PRO A 110 -6.07 -8.55 -8.26
C PRO A 110 -6.78 -9.42 -9.32
N GLY A 111 -7.22 -10.60 -8.90
CA GLY A 111 -8.09 -11.51 -9.65
C GLY A 111 -9.52 -11.55 -9.09
N TYR A 112 -10.46 -12.06 -9.88
CA TYR A 112 -11.88 -12.09 -9.54
C TYR A 112 -12.21 -12.90 -8.27
N ASP A 113 -11.39 -13.88 -7.91
CA ASP A 113 -11.56 -14.72 -6.73
C ASP A 113 -10.88 -14.16 -5.47
N GLY A 114 -10.35 -12.93 -5.50
CA GLY A 114 -9.57 -12.33 -4.40
C GLY A 114 -8.13 -12.85 -4.29
N THR A 115 -7.63 -13.59 -5.30
CA THR A 115 -6.18 -13.83 -5.42
C THR A 115 -5.49 -12.62 -6.01
N TYR A 116 -4.18 -12.55 -5.82
CA TYR A 116 -3.32 -11.57 -6.49
C TYR A 116 -2.22 -12.29 -7.24
N LYS A 117 -1.91 -11.84 -8.46
CA LYS A 117 -0.88 -12.43 -9.33
C LYS A 117 0.15 -11.40 -9.77
N GLY A 118 1.41 -11.78 -9.77
CA GLY A 118 2.51 -10.94 -10.23
C GLY A 118 3.78 -11.77 -10.45
N THR A 119 4.70 -11.23 -11.24
CA THR A 119 5.94 -11.92 -11.62
C THR A 119 7.13 -11.00 -11.37
N ILE A 120 8.21 -11.56 -10.83
CA ILE A 120 9.51 -10.90 -10.73
C ILE A 120 10.51 -11.59 -11.66
N GLY A 121 11.42 -10.79 -12.25
CA GLY A 121 12.65 -11.31 -12.83
C GLY A 121 13.69 -11.52 -11.73
N VAL A 122 14.44 -12.61 -11.81
CA VAL A 122 15.49 -12.98 -10.87
C VAL A 122 16.73 -13.39 -11.67
N ASP A 123 17.87 -12.79 -11.34
CA ASP A 123 19.16 -13.06 -11.97
C ASP A 123 20.12 -13.74 -10.97
N SER A 124 21.16 -14.41 -11.47
CA SER A 124 22.25 -15.01 -10.66
C SER A 124 21.83 -16.06 -9.62
N ILE A 125 20.90 -16.96 -9.96
CA ILE A 125 20.44 -18.02 -9.03
C ILE A 125 21.25 -19.33 -9.16
N ASP A 126 21.29 -20.13 -8.10
CA ASP A 126 21.90 -21.47 -8.07
C ASP A 126 20.84 -22.54 -8.33
N TYR A 127 20.84 -23.09 -9.54
CA TYR A 127 19.88 -24.11 -9.98
C TYR A 127 19.93 -25.42 -9.18
N ASN A 128 20.96 -25.65 -8.35
CA ASN A 128 21.11 -26.83 -7.49
C ASN A 128 20.69 -26.54 -6.04
N ALA A 129 20.44 -25.29 -5.69
CA ALA A 129 20.01 -24.89 -4.36
C ALA A 129 18.50 -25.12 -4.14
N LYS A 130 18.12 -25.15 -2.87
CA LYS A 130 16.74 -25.00 -2.44
C LYS A 130 16.57 -23.65 -1.76
N TYR A 131 15.37 -23.09 -1.91
CA TYR A 131 15.03 -21.76 -1.44
C TYR A 131 13.83 -21.77 -0.49
N TYR A 132 13.84 -20.79 0.40
CA TYR A 132 12.64 -20.18 0.98
C TYR A 132 12.27 -18.97 0.13
N ILE A 133 10.98 -18.70 0.01
CA ILE A 133 10.48 -17.42 -0.50
C ILE A 133 9.79 -16.69 0.66
N TYR A 134 10.30 -15.53 1.03
CA TYR A 134 9.67 -14.64 2.00
C TYR A 134 8.84 -13.59 1.25
N VAL A 135 7.59 -13.40 1.63
CA VAL A 135 6.64 -12.49 0.97
C VAL A 135 6.07 -11.51 1.99
N LYS A 136 6.21 -10.21 1.72
CA LYS A 136 5.85 -9.11 2.62
C LYS A 136 4.97 -8.09 1.89
N GLY A 137 3.69 -8.04 2.25
CA GLY A 137 2.71 -7.09 1.70
C GLY A 137 2.60 -5.79 2.51
N PRO A 138 2.07 -4.70 1.90
CA PRO A 138 2.19 -3.33 2.42
C PRO A 138 1.40 -3.02 3.71
N LYS A 139 0.61 -3.99 4.19
CA LYS A 139 -0.20 -3.95 5.43
C LYS A 139 -0.15 -5.28 6.19
N HIS A 140 0.76 -6.15 5.79
CA HIS A 140 0.75 -7.58 6.07
C HIS A 140 2.05 -8.01 6.74
N LEU A 141 1.95 -8.98 7.64
CA LEU A 141 3.11 -9.64 8.25
C LEU A 141 3.90 -10.40 7.16
N GLN A 142 5.22 -10.47 7.29
CA GLN A 142 6.05 -11.23 6.35
C GLN A 142 5.77 -12.73 6.50
N LYS A 143 5.51 -13.44 5.40
CA LYS A 143 5.29 -14.90 5.41
C LYS A 143 6.42 -15.65 4.74
N LYS A 144 6.96 -16.66 5.42
CA LYS A 144 7.92 -17.63 4.87
C LYS A 144 7.19 -18.76 4.13
N PHE A 145 7.70 -19.15 2.97
CA PHE A 145 7.22 -20.27 2.17
C PHE A 145 8.37 -21.21 1.79
N CYS A 146 8.17 -22.51 1.96
CA CYS A 146 9.15 -23.54 1.64
C CYS A 146 8.68 -24.52 0.55
N ASP A 147 7.38 -24.53 0.25
CA ASP A 147 6.70 -25.43 -0.69
C ASP A 147 6.13 -24.60 -1.86
N SER A 148 6.10 -25.16 -3.07
CA SER A 148 5.52 -24.49 -4.25
C SER A 148 3.99 -24.39 -4.23
N PHE A 149 3.33 -25.30 -3.51
CA PHE A 149 1.87 -25.34 -3.31
C PHE A 149 1.54 -25.63 -1.83
N PRO A 150 1.84 -24.68 -0.92
CA PRO A 150 1.71 -24.87 0.53
C PRO A 150 0.28 -25.18 0.96
N GLN A 151 0.14 -26.00 1.99
CA GLN A 151 -1.13 -26.43 2.56
C GLN A 151 -1.20 -26.05 4.03
N SER A 152 -2.34 -25.51 4.48
CA SER A 152 -2.59 -25.31 5.91
C SER A 152 -2.78 -26.66 6.63
N ASN A 153 -2.40 -26.71 7.91
CA ASN A 153 -2.76 -27.79 8.81
C ASN A 153 -4.27 -27.75 9.15
N ALA A 154 -4.75 -28.76 9.90
CA ALA A 154 -6.16 -28.89 10.29
C ALA A 154 -6.68 -27.71 11.15
N GLN A 155 -5.79 -26.90 11.71
CA GLN A 155 -6.06 -25.70 12.50
C GLN A 155 -6.01 -24.41 11.66
N GLY A 156 -5.73 -24.50 10.35
CA GLY A 156 -5.69 -23.38 9.41
C GLY A 156 -4.33 -22.71 9.23
N PHE A 157 -3.32 -23.06 10.03
CA PHE A 157 -1.98 -22.45 10.01
C PHE A 157 -1.04 -23.16 9.02
N TYR A 158 -0.05 -22.43 8.50
CA TYR A 158 1.09 -23.00 7.76
C TYR A 158 2.40 -22.50 8.37
N SER A 159 3.39 -23.39 8.40
CA SER A 159 4.69 -23.25 9.07
C SER A 159 5.66 -24.25 8.45
N CYS A 160 6.90 -23.86 8.12
CA CYS A 160 7.83 -24.72 7.41
C CYS A 160 9.31 -24.51 7.83
N GLY A 161 9.96 -25.62 8.21
CA GLY A 161 11.32 -25.62 8.77
C GLY A 161 12.45 -26.08 7.85
N LYS A 162 12.19 -26.32 6.56
CA LYS A 162 13.21 -26.66 5.53
C LYS A 162 12.77 -26.23 4.15
N ALA A 163 13.67 -25.62 3.38
CA ALA A 163 13.46 -25.26 1.99
C ALA A 163 13.16 -26.48 1.10
N LYS A 164 12.27 -26.31 0.11
CA LYS A 164 11.99 -27.30 -0.95
C LYS A 164 11.77 -26.67 -2.32
N ILE A 165 11.67 -25.34 -2.42
CA ILE A 165 11.51 -24.63 -3.70
C ILE A 165 12.83 -24.70 -4.45
N THR A 166 12.81 -25.29 -5.64
CA THR A 166 13.92 -25.29 -6.60
C THR A 166 13.56 -24.40 -7.78
N LEU A 167 14.52 -23.63 -8.28
CA LEU A 167 14.34 -22.76 -9.44
C LEU A 167 14.86 -23.44 -10.72
N HIS A 168 14.30 -23.05 -11.87
CA HIS A 168 14.77 -23.43 -13.20
C HIS A 168 14.69 -22.26 -14.18
N ASN A 169 15.45 -22.33 -15.28
CA ASN A 169 15.45 -21.32 -16.35
C ASN A 169 14.04 -21.21 -16.96
N GLY A 170 13.55 -19.98 -17.17
CA GLY A 170 12.18 -19.70 -17.58
C GLY A 170 11.23 -19.42 -16.41
N GLN A 171 9.95 -19.80 -16.57
CA GLN A 171 8.87 -19.45 -15.65
C GLN A 171 8.70 -20.49 -14.52
N ASN A 172 8.75 -20.02 -13.28
CA ASN A 172 8.58 -20.79 -12.06
C ASN A 172 7.26 -20.35 -11.39
N ASP A 173 6.21 -21.15 -11.52
CA ASP A 173 4.89 -20.87 -10.96
C ASP A 173 4.76 -21.37 -9.51
N PHE A 174 4.39 -20.46 -8.61
CA PHE A 174 4.15 -20.75 -7.20
C PHE A 174 2.78 -20.25 -6.75
N ASP A 175 1.92 -21.17 -6.31
CA ASP A 175 0.56 -20.84 -5.84
C ASP A 175 0.47 -20.98 -4.33
N PHE A 176 0.77 -19.88 -3.66
CA PHE A 176 0.70 -19.74 -2.21
C PHE A 176 -0.72 -19.41 -1.71
N SER A 177 -1.72 -19.28 -2.60
CA SER A 177 -3.02 -18.68 -2.27
C SER A 177 -3.97 -19.52 -1.40
N ASN A 178 -3.55 -20.72 -1.01
CA ASN A 178 -4.16 -21.50 0.07
C ASN A 178 -3.85 -20.87 1.45
N ILE A 179 -2.70 -20.20 1.57
CA ILE A 179 -2.22 -19.55 2.79
C ILE A 179 -2.53 -18.06 2.69
N LYS A 180 -3.22 -17.54 3.71
CA LYS A 180 -3.51 -16.10 3.81
C LYS A 180 -2.28 -15.40 4.38
N LEU A 181 -1.77 -14.38 3.68
CA LEU A 181 -0.89 -13.39 4.28
C LEU A 181 -1.70 -12.61 5.31
N LEU A 182 -1.29 -12.69 6.58
CA LEU A 182 -1.98 -12.04 7.69
C LEU A 182 -1.80 -10.52 7.61
N ALA A 183 -2.90 -9.78 7.74
CA ALA A 183 -2.93 -8.34 7.81
C ALA A 183 -2.78 -7.86 9.26
N GLY A 184 -2.17 -6.68 9.45
CA GLY A 184 -2.05 -6.02 10.75
C GLY A 184 -0.67 -5.57 11.17
N ASP A 185 0.34 -5.73 10.31
CA ASP A 185 1.64 -5.06 10.43
C ASP A 185 1.52 -3.80 9.55
N LEU A 186 1.13 -2.68 10.16
CA LEU A 186 0.70 -1.48 9.43
C LEU A 186 1.86 -0.51 9.17
N PRO A 187 1.85 0.20 8.02
CA PRO A 187 2.88 1.18 7.72
C PRO A 187 2.79 2.40 8.65
N GLU A 188 3.85 2.63 9.41
CA GLU A 188 4.06 3.77 10.30
C GLU A 188 4.46 5.05 9.52
N GLN A 189 4.96 6.07 10.23
CA GLN A 189 5.47 7.29 9.60
C GLN A 189 6.59 6.98 8.59
N GLY A 190 6.47 7.54 7.38
CA GLY A 190 7.38 7.24 6.27
C GLY A 190 7.07 5.93 5.52
N SER A 191 5.91 5.30 5.78
CA SER A 191 5.47 4.03 5.18
C SER A 191 6.37 2.84 5.54
N VAL A 192 6.95 2.86 6.74
CA VAL A 192 7.82 1.79 7.26
C VAL A 192 6.98 0.81 8.09
N GLN A 193 7.17 -0.48 7.86
CA GLN A 193 6.54 -1.58 8.60
C GLN A 193 7.55 -2.17 9.59
N ASN A 194 7.10 -2.62 10.78
CA ASN A 194 8.00 -2.98 11.90
C ASN A 194 8.26 -4.50 12.07
N GLU A 195 7.71 -5.34 11.19
CA GLU A 195 7.75 -6.82 11.24
C GLU A 195 6.95 -7.47 12.38
N MET A 196 6.01 -6.75 12.99
CA MET A 196 5.20 -7.21 14.13
C MET A 196 3.71 -6.93 13.90
N ILE A 197 2.86 -7.58 14.69
CA ILE A 197 1.45 -7.18 14.90
C ILE A 197 1.24 -7.00 16.40
N ASP A 198 0.99 -5.76 16.86
CA ASP A 198 0.67 -5.52 18.26
C ASP A 198 -0.41 -4.44 18.53
N VAL A 199 -0.35 -3.81 19.71
CA VAL A 199 -1.31 -2.79 20.15
C VAL A 199 -1.09 -1.44 19.48
N TYR A 200 0.07 -1.21 18.86
CA TYR A 200 0.38 -0.01 18.09
C TYR A 200 -0.40 0.02 16.78
N ASP A 201 -0.50 -1.11 16.07
CA ASP A 201 -1.31 -1.27 14.85
C ASP A 201 -2.81 -1.05 15.12
N LEU A 202 -3.31 -1.58 16.25
CA LEU A 202 -4.65 -1.26 16.74
C LEU A 202 -4.78 0.21 17.16
N GLY A 203 -3.70 0.86 17.61
CA GLY A 203 -3.65 2.30 17.87
C GLY A 203 -3.84 3.12 16.59
N ILE A 204 -3.12 2.77 15.53
CA ILE A 204 -3.26 3.34 14.17
C ILE A 204 -4.70 3.17 13.70
N MET A 205 -5.24 1.94 13.70
CA MET A 205 -6.62 1.67 13.30
C MET A 205 -7.63 2.48 14.11
N ARG A 206 -7.43 2.62 15.43
CA ARG A 206 -8.34 3.38 16.29
C ARG A 206 -8.33 4.88 16.03
N GLN A 207 -7.25 5.41 15.45
CA GLN A 207 -7.17 6.79 14.99
C GLN A 207 -7.94 7.00 13.68
N TYR A 208 -7.96 5.99 12.80
CA TYR A 208 -8.49 6.08 11.43
C TYR A 208 -9.90 5.49 11.21
N VAL A 209 -10.36 4.55 12.04
CA VAL A 209 -11.80 4.24 12.20
C VAL A 209 -12.46 5.54 12.64
N PRO A 210 -13.39 6.11 11.84
CA PRO A 210 -13.73 7.52 11.93
C PRO A 210 -14.22 7.88 13.35
N PRO A 211 -13.53 8.79 14.07
CA PRO A 211 -14.07 9.33 15.30
C PRO A 211 -15.36 10.08 14.97
N ILE A 212 -16.30 10.10 15.92
CA ILE A 212 -17.41 11.05 15.87
C ILE A 212 -16.79 12.44 15.82
N CYS A 213 -17.07 13.23 14.78
CA CYS A 213 -16.44 14.54 14.63
C CYS A 213 -16.91 15.47 15.74
N ASP A 214 -16.01 15.76 16.68
CA ASP A 214 -16.31 16.57 17.87
C ASP A 214 -16.24 18.07 17.54
N VAL A 215 -17.07 18.49 16.59
CA VAL A 215 -17.14 19.87 16.10
C VAL A 215 -17.65 20.75 17.24
N GLU A 216 -16.76 21.59 17.78
CA GLU A 216 -17.02 22.47 18.93
C GLU A 216 -17.51 21.73 20.19
N GLY A 217 -17.04 20.49 20.41
CA GLY A 217 -17.44 19.69 21.58
C GLY A 217 -18.86 19.10 21.47
N LYS A 218 -19.41 19.02 20.26
CA LYS A 218 -20.62 18.25 19.95
C LYS A 218 -20.23 17.02 19.17
N LYS A 219 -20.59 15.86 19.72
CA LYS A 219 -20.64 14.59 18.99
C LYS A 219 -21.64 14.69 17.84
N GLN A 220 -21.13 14.92 16.63
CA GLN A 220 -21.93 14.95 15.40
C GLN A 220 -21.28 14.10 14.31
N ASP A 221 -22.10 13.57 13.41
CA ASP A 221 -21.61 12.87 12.23
C ASP A 221 -20.85 13.85 11.33
N CYS A 222 -19.63 13.46 10.93
CA CYS A 222 -18.75 14.26 10.08
C CYS A 222 -19.40 14.59 8.73
N THR A 223 -19.16 15.77 8.15
CA THR A 223 -19.62 16.04 6.79
C THR A 223 -18.82 15.23 5.76
N GLU A 224 -19.44 14.91 4.62
CA GLU A 224 -18.79 14.11 3.57
C GLU A 224 -17.46 14.71 3.07
N ALA A 225 -17.31 16.05 3.11
CA ALA A 225 -16.08 16.75 2.72
C ALA A 225 -14.94 16.63 3.75
N GLU A 226 -15.27 16.68 5.04
CA GLU A 226 -14.31 16.45 6.13
C GLU A 226 -13.86 14.99 6.13
N ILE A 227 -14.80 14.06 5.97
CA ILE A 227 -14.52 12.64 5.74
C ILE A 227 -13.60 12.49 4.53
N ALA A 228 -13.93 13.06 3.36
CA ALA A 228 -13.15 12.88 2.14
C ALA A 228 -11.68 13.32 2.30
N THR A 229 -11.43 14.41 3.02
CA THR A 229 -10.07 14.95 3.23
C THR A 229 -9.23 14.04 4.13
N TYR A 230 -9.82 13.49 5.21
CA TYR A 230 -9.13 12.59 6.13
C TYR A 230 -9.03 11.15 5.62
N LYS A 231 -10.06 10.69 4.90
CA LYS A 231 -10.24 9.29 4.49
C LYS A 231 -9.22 8.84 3.44
N GLN A 232 -8.76 9.69 2.52
CA GLN A 232 -7.84 9.25 1.45
C GLN A 232 -6.51 8.68 1.97
N PRO A 233 -5.71 9.37 2.80
CA PRO A 233 -4.51 8.76 3.39
C PRO A 233 -4.86 7.62 4.35
N ALA A 234 -5.99 7.70 5.05
CA ALA A 234 -6.45 6.66 5.96
C ALA A 234 -6.73 5.32 5.24
N LEU A 235 -7.37 5.33 4.07
CA LEU A 235 -7.62 4.13 3.24
C LEU A 235 -6.31 3.45 2.84
N ILE A 236 -5.31 4.23 2.42
CA ILE A 236 -4.00 3.70 2.01
C ILE A 236 -3.36 2.87 3.13
N VAL A 237 -3.58 3.22 4.40
CA VAL A 237 -3.08 2.47 5.57
C VAL A 237 -4.07 1.41 6.07
N CYS A 238 -5.35 1.76 6.23
CA CYS A 238 -6.31 1.05 7.10
C CYS A 238 -7.46 0.34 6.38
N ASP A 239 -7.65 0.53 5.07
CA ASP A 239 -8.58 -0.30 4.27
C ASP A 239 -7.92 -1.66 4.00
N ILE A 240 -8.21 -2.66 4.83
CA ILE A 240 -7.52 -3.96 4.81
C ILE A 240 -8.18 -4.89 3.79
N ASN A 241 -9.51 -4.89 3.72
CA ASN A 241 -10.26 -5.72 2.78
C ASN A 241 -10.34 -5.14 1.34
N MET A 242 -9.90 -3.87 1.16
CA MET A 242 -9.88 -3.12 -0.11
C MET A 242 -11.28 -2.85 -0.69
N ASP A 243 -12.27 -2.65 0.20
CA ASP A 243 -13.66 -2.33 -0.13
C ASP A 243 -13.98 -0.83 -0.12
N ASN A 244 -12.97 0.03 0.04
CA ASN A 244 -13.04 1.50 0.07
C ASN A 244 -13.72 2.05 1.36
N LYS A 245 -13.59 1.33 2.48
CA LYS A 245 -14.01 1.76 3.82
C LYS A 245 -12.89 1.50 4.85
N ILE A 246 -13.19 1.85 6.10
CA ILE A 246 -12.41 1.53 7.30
C ILE A 246 -13.46 1.27 8.38
N ASP A 247 -13.80 0.00 8.61
CA ASP A 247 -14.87 -0.36 9.54
C ASP A 247 -14.49 -1.50 10.52
N GLN A 248 -15.48 -2.10 11.19
CA GLN A 248 -15.26 -3.17 12.16
C GLN A 248 -14.67 -4.44 11.52
N GLN A 249 -14.85 -4.63 10.21
CA GLN A 249 -14.22 -5.72 9.45
C GLN A 249 -12.70 -5.57 9.46
N ASP A 250 -12.17 -4.42 9.07
CA ASP A 250 -10.73 -4.13 9.05
C ASP A 250 -10.09 -4.30 10.43
N TRP A 251 -10.77 -3.76 11.46
CA TRP A 251 -10.39 -3.97 12.86
C TRP A 251 -10.36 -5.46 13.24
N SER A 252 -11.38 -6.23 12.84
CA SER A 252 -11.48 -7.66 13.17
C SER A 252 -10.40 -8.51 12.49
N LEU A 253 -9.94 -8.13 11.28
CA LEU A 253 -8.88 -8.83 10.56
C LEU A 253 -7.55 -8.72 11.33
N ILE A 254 -7.22 -7.52 11.78
CA ILE A 254 -6.00 -7.24 12.55
C ILE A 254 -6.07 -7.87 13.94
N LEU A 255 -7.22 -7.75 14.62
CA LEU A 255 -7.46 -8.40 15.91
C LEU A 255 -7.33 -9.93 15.83
N ALA A 256 -7.79 -10.56 14.74
CA ALA A 256 -7.61 -11.99 14.51
C ALA A 256 -6.13 -12.37 14.29
N SER A 257 -5.34 -11.48 13.68
CA SER A 257 -3.91 -11.70 13.43
C SER A 257 -3.03 -11.49 14.66
N MET A 258 -3.48 -10.79 15.71
CA MET A 258 -2.71 -10.57 16.95
C MET A 258 -2.27 -11.88 17.65
N ALA A 259 -2.90 -13.01 17.35
CA ALA A 259 -2.47 -14.33 17.81
C ALA A 259 -1.10 -14.74 17.23
N VAL A 260 -0.68 -14.13 16.11
CA VAL A 260 0.58 -14.36 15.40
C VAL A 260 1.34 -13.03 15.34
N LYS A 261 1.95 -12.64 16.46
CA LYS A 261 2.73 -11.39 16.57
C LYS A 261 3.91 -11.30 15.59
N TYR A 262 4.51 -12.45 15.32
CA TYR A 262 5.58 -12.65 14.34
C TYR A 262 5.25 -13.95 13.62
N ASP A 263 5.54 -14.00 12.31
CA ASP A 263 5.59 -15.27 11.60
C ASP A 263 7.01 -15.87 11.71
N GLU A 264 7.26 -16.97 11.02
CA GLU A 264 8.56 -17.64 11.00
C GLU A 264 9.64 -16.73 10.40
N LYS A 265 10.62 -16.36 11.23
CA LYS A 265 11.91 -15.89 10.73
C LYS A 265 12.67 -17.06 10.09
#